data_AF-A0A3N1PZC5-F1
#
_entry.id   AF-A0A3N1PZC5-F1
#
_cell.length_a   1.000
_cell.length_b   1.000
_cell.length_c   1.000
_cell.angle_alpha   90.00
_cell.angle_beta   90.00
_cell.angle_gamma   90.00
#
_symmetry.space_group_name_H-M   'P 1'
#
loop_
_entity.id
_entity.type
_entity.pdbx_description
1 polymer ?
#
loop_
_entity_poly.entity_id
_entity_poly.type
_entity_poly.pdbx_seq_one_letter_code
_entity_poly.pdbx_strand_id
1 'polypeptide(L)'
;MPASPQHQTISYTSDKSKRNLLRLALWEVWEKTCWWCNEALPTSGDAEIDHIVPKTASPEELHDLELPDTFQLDAVANLAPIHAAAARCNQRKGNTVLTGATSRGLKTAQKLAPTVTRKIKRWFAASGLESQLLQFLAADDTQVTREVTQEYAGLLAERLFHVARAQSDDFTTVEYLPLVSDMGAVPDIARFGYLDEVAVRLDASSRFGVQIAKTMFDVDLIQTLGEAMDAVLEDFDGRVEDDGRGKHENQEPFAVSGLRHVKPNSLAIEYDDGSMTATLSGIYRSEYAASWVEIDADMHELEGHVDSEVEGQFTITIALEPATDPNVEHEVTIESLEYDDSATN
;
A
#
# COMPACT_ATOMS: atom_id res chain seq x y z
N MET A 1 -37.12 -14.55 33.34
CA MET A 1 -36.42 -13.25 33.35
C MET A 1 -34.95 -13.53 33.09
N PRO A 2 -34.36 -13.06 31.97
CA PRO A 2 -32.92 -13.19 31.79
C PRO A 2 -32.21 -12.37 32.86
N ALA A 3 -31.21 -12.97 33.51
CA ALA A 3 -30.41 -12.30 34.53
C ALA A 3 -29.85 -11.00 33.96
N SER A 4 -29.94 -9.91 34.74
CA SER A 4 -29.30 -8.64 34.42
C SER A 4 -27.83 -8.92 34.08
N PRO A 5 -27.29 -8.42 32.95
CA PRO A 5 -25.93 -8.70 32.56
C PRO A 5 -25.02 -8.22 33.67
N GLN A 6 -24.44 -9.16 34.42
CA GLN A 6 -23.45 -8.88 35.45
C GLN A 6 -22.40 -7.99 34.79
N HIS A 7 -22.08 -6.86 35.45
CA HIS A 7 -21.03 -5.95 34.99
C HIS A 7 -19.71 -6.72 34.99
N GLN A 8 -19.44 -7.45 33.92
CA GLN A 8 -18.19 -8.17 33.75
C GLN A 8 -17.12 -7.10 33.58
N THR A 9 -16.33 -6.91 34.63
CA THR A 9 -15.17 -6.04 34.62
C THR A 9 -14.15 -6.68 33.69
N ILE A 10 -13.77 -5.94 32.64
CA ILE A 10 -12.70 -6.39 31.75
C ILE A 10 -11.38 -6.12 32.48
N SER A 11 -10.59 -7.17 32.66
CA SER A 11 -9.29 -7.12 33.31
C SER A 11 -8.29 -7.98 32.54
N TYR A 12 -7.01 -7.82 32.88
CA TYR A 12 -5.99 -8.78 32.47
C TYR A 12 -6.41 -10.21 32.86
N THR A 13 -6.10 -11.18 32.00
CA THR A 13 -6.50 -12.57 32.17
C THR A 13 -5.42 -13.53 31.67
N SER A 14 -5.33 -14.69 32.31
CA SER A 14 -4.46 -15.80 31.88
C SER A 14 -5.08 -16.65 30.77
N ASP A 15 -6.38 -16.49 30.48
CA ASP A 15 -7.05 -17.12 29.35
C ASP A 15 -6.45 -16.58 28.04
N LYS A 16 -5.78 -17.45 27.29
CA LYS A 16 -5.02 -17.08 26.10
C LYS A 16 -5.89 -16.36 25.06
N SER A 17 -7.07 -16.89 24.76
CA SER A 17 -7.95 -16.33 23.73
C SER A 17 -8.48 -14.95 24.13
N LYS A 18 -8.89 -14.78 25.40
CA LYS A 18 -9.33 -13.48 25.91
C LYS A 18 -8.19 -12.47 26.00
N ARG A 19 -7.00 -12.92 26.40
CA ARG A 19 -5.79 -12.08 26.44
C ARG A 19 -5.40 -11.59 25.05
N ASN A 20 -5.46 -12.45 24.06
CA ASN A 20 -5.17 -12.11 22.68
C ASN A 20 -6.17 -11.09 22.12
N LEU A 21 -7.47 -11.24 22.42
CA LEU A 21 -8.48 -10.24 22.07
C LEU A 21 -8.27 -8.90 22.81
N LEU A 22 -7.91 -8.94 24.09
CA LEU A 22 -7.55 -7.73 24.85
C LEU A 22 -6.32 -7.03 24.23
N ARG A 23 -5.31 -7.79 23.80
CA ARG A 23 -4.12 -7.25 23.11
C ARG A 23 -4.51 -6.58 21.80
N LEU A 24 -5.33 -7.23 20.97
CA LEU A 24 -5.81 -6.65 19.71
C LEU A 24 -6.60 -5.36 19.95
N ALA A 25 -7.46 -5.33 20.99
CA ALA A 25 -8.25 -4.14 21.33
C ALA A 25 -7.36 -2.98 21.81
N LEU A 26 -6.36 -3.29 22.64
CA LEU A 26 -5.39 -2.30 23.11
C LEU A 26 -4.57 -1.75 21.93
N TRP A 27 -4.03 -2.63 21.08
CA TRP A 27 -3.27 -2.24 19.90
C TRP A 27 -4.05 -1.29 18.99
N GLU A 28 -5.31 -1.60 18.69
CA GLU A 28 -6.13 -0.76 17.81
C GLU A 28 -6.51 0.58 18.45
N VAL A 29 -6.90 0.59 19.73
CA VAL A 29 -7.34 1.82 20.41
C VAL A 29 -6.18 2.76 20.76
N TRP A 30 -4.98 2.21 20.91
CA TRP A 30 -3.74 2.98 21.04
C TRP A 30 -3.11 3.31 19.67
N GLU A 31 -3.91 3.24 18.60
CA GLU A 31 -3.50 3.66 17.24
C GLU A 31 -2.25 2.94 16.74
N LYS A 32 -2.08 1.67 17.14
CA LYS A 32 -0.96 0.83 16.74
C LYS A 32 0.39 1.39 17.21
N THR A 33 0.44 2.03 18.37
CA THR A 33 1.67 2.61 18.93
C THR A 33 2.07 1.96 20.25
N CYS A 34 3.37 1.82 20.47
CA CYS A 34 3.90 1.40 21.76
C CYS A 34 3.81 2.54 22.76
N TRP A 35 3.15 2.32 23.90
CA TRP A 35 2.95 3.38 24.89
C TRP A 35 4.27 3.93 25.48
N TRP A 36 5.33 3.12 25.46
CA TRP A 36 6.60 3.43 26.10
C TRP A 36 7.51 4.29 25.22
N CYS A 37 7.80 3.85 24.00
CA CYS A 37 8.68 4.57 23.06
C CYS A 37 7.92 5.41 22.02
N ASN A 38 6.60 5.24 21.89
CA ASN A 38 5.73 5.86 20.88
C ASN A 38 6.03 5.47 19.43
N GLU A 39 6.87 4.46 19.20
CA GLU A 39 7.07 3.91 17.85
C GLU A 39 5.90 3.00 17.46
N ALA A 40 5.74 2.79 16.15
CA ALA A 40 4.68 1.97 15.60
C ALA A 40 4.83 0.48 15.99
N LEU A 41 3.67 -0.18 16.09
CA LEU A 41 3.48 -1.62 16.23
C LEU A 41 2.76 -2.07 14.95
N PRO A 42 3.48 -2.54 13.91
CA PRO A 42 2.88 -2.85 12.62
C PRO A 42 1.72 -3.87 12.72
N THR A 43 1.87 -4.84 13.62
CA THR A 43 0.84 -5.85 13.90
C THR A 43 0.54 -5.94 15.39
N SER A 44 -0.62 -6.52 15.76
CA SER A 44 -0.90 -6.84 17.16
C SER A 44 -0.01 -7.96 17.71
N GLY A 45 0.64 -8.75 16.84
CA GLY A 45 1.61 -9.78 17.23
C GLY A 45 2.91 -9.19 17.77
N ASP A 46 3.27 -7.99 17.32
CA ASP A 46 4.45 -7.25 17.80
C ASP A 46 4.24 -6.62 19.19
N ALA A 47 3.02 -6.72 19.73
CA ALA A 47 2.64 -6.14 21.00
C ALA A 47 2.60 -7.20 22.13
N GLU A 48 3.00 -6.78 23.32
CA GLU A 48 2.63 -7.41 24.60
C GLU A 48 1.69 -6.47 25.36
N ILE A 49 0.89 -7.05 26.28
CA ILE A 49 0.09 -6.25 27.22
C ILE A 49 0.97 -5.95 28.42
N ASP A 50 1.30 -4.69 28.62
CA ASP A 50 2.06 -4.23 29.76
C ASP A 50 1.15 -3.60 30.82
N HIS A 51 1.55 -3.79 32.07
CA HIS A 51 1.03 -3.06 33.21
C HIS A 51 1.84 -1.79 33.37
N ILE A 52 1.24 -0.63 33.04
CA ILE A 52 1.92 0.68 33.12
C ILE A 52 2.51 0.87 34.52
N VAL A 53 1.69 0.63 35.55
CA VAL A 53 2.13 0.43 36.92
C VAL A 53 2.35 -1.07 37.14
N PRO A 54 3.59 -1.51 37.39
CA PRO A 54 3.90 -2.91 37.63
C PRO A 54 3.13 -3.46 38.83
N LYS A 55 2.79 -4.75 38.80
CA LYS A 55 2.15 -5.43 39.94
C LYS A 55 3.01 -5.46 41.21
N THR A 56 4.32 -5.25 41.05
CA THR A 56 5.32 -5.25 42.12
C THR A 56 5.65 -3.85 42.62
N ALA A 57 4.94 -2.81 42.16
CA ALA A 57 5.17 -1.44 42.63
C ALA A 57 4.99 -1.36 44.15
N SER A 58 5.93 -0.66 44.81
CA SER A 58 5.91 -0.42 46.24
C SER A 58 4.80 0.57 46.63
N PRO A 59 4.32 0.54 47.90
CA PRO A 59 3.36 1.54 48.38
C PRO A 59 3.81 2.98 48.18
N GLU A 60 5.11 3.25 48.32
CA GLU A 60 5.70 4.57 48.09
C GLU A 60 5.58 4.98 46.62
N GLU A 61 5.92 4.09 45.67
CA GLU A 61 5.75 4.36 44.23
C GLU A 61 4.28 4.57 43.83
N LEU A 62 3.36 3.84 44.45
CA LEU A 62 1.92 4.01 44.23
C LEU A 62 1.42 5.36 44.78
N HIS A 63 1.93 5.77 45.94
CA HIS A 63 1.63 7.06 46.56
C HIS A 63 2.13 8.22 45.69
N ASP A 64 3.35 8.12 45.16
CA ASP A 64 3.95 9.15 44.28
C ASP A 64 3.20 9.33 42.95
N LEU A 65 2.41 8.35 42.54
CA LEU A 65 1.55 8.42 41.35
C LEU A 65 0.15 8.98 41.64
N GLU A 66 -0.16 9.32 42.89
CA GLU A 66 -1.44 9.91 43.33
C GLU A 66 -2.67 9.08 42.86
N LEU A 67 -2.56 7.75 42.89
CA LEU A 67 -3.61 6.86 42.42
C LEU A 67 -4.77 6.80 43.42
N PRO A 68 -6.03 6.70 42.96
CA PRO A 68 -7.17 6.53 43.86
C PRO A 68 -7.10 5.18 44.57
N ASP A 69 -7.63 5.09 45.79
CA ASP A 69 -7.71 3.82 46.57
C ASP A 69 -8.46 2.71 45.83
N THR A 70 -9.28 3.07 44.84
CA THR A 70 -10.05 2.14 44.00
C THR A 70 -9.28 1.66 42.77
N PHE A 71 -8.01 2.07 42.59
CA PHE A 71 -7.19 1.69 41.45
C PHE A 71 -6.97 0.17 41.42
N GLN A 72 -7.33 -0.44 40.29
CA GLN A 72 -7.22 -1.88 40.07
C GLN A 72 -6.05 -2.15 39.14
N LEU A 73 -5.01 -2.83 39.63
CA LEU A 73 -3.80 -3.12 38.86
C LEU A 73 -4.08 -3.86 37.56
N ASP A 74 -5.04 -4.79 37.56
CA ASP A 74 -5.40 -5.57 36.37
C ASP A 74 -6.49 -4.93 35.51
N ALA A 75 -7.01 -3.75 35.86
CA ALA A 75 -8.02 -3.08 35.05
C ALA A 75 -7.40 -2.48 33.78
N VAL A 76 -8.21 -2.39 32.72
CA VAL A 76 -7.84 -1.78 31.44
C VAL A 76 -7.19 -0.40 31.57
N ALA A 77 -7.56 0.38 32.60
CA ALA A 77 -6.97 1.69 32.88
C ALA A 77 -5.48 1.66 33.31
N ASN A 78 -4.90 0.48 33.53
CA ASN A 78 -3.49 0.25 33.79
C ASN A 78 -2.81 -0.60 32.69
N LEU A 79 -3.53 -0.94 31.63
CA LEU A 79 -3.02 -1.81 30.57
C LEU A 79 -2.75 -1.02 29.30
N ALA A 80 -1.63 -1.30 28.65
CA ALA A 80 -1.26 -0.67 27.40
C ALA A 80 -0.44 -1.62 26.51
N PRO A 81 -0.47 -1.44 25.18
CA PRO A 81 0.37 -2.21 24.28
C PRO A 81 1.81 -1.68 24.32
N ILE A 82 2.77 -2.59 24.50
CA ILE A 82 4.20 -2.32 24.46
C ILE A 82 4.86 -3.23 23.42
N HIS A 83 6.01 -2.89 22.86
CA HIS A 83 6.74 -3.84 22.02
C HIS A 83 7.05 -5.13 22.77
N ALA A 84 6.76 -6.25 22.09
CA ALA A 84 7.15 -7.58 22.51
C ALA A 84 8.69 -7.72 22.55
N ALA A 85 9.15 -8.82 23.16
CA ALA A 85 10.55 -9.09 23.47
C ALA A 85 11.59 -8.78 22.37
N ALA A 86 11.23 -8.88 21.08
CA ALA A 86 12.14 -8.62 19.95
C ALA A 86 12.67 -7.17 19.91
N ALA A 87 11.85 -6.17 20.27
CA ALA A 87 12.24 -4.75 20.30
C ALA A 87 12.53 -4.21 21.72
N ARG A 88 12.58 -5.11 22.72
CA ARG A 88 13.08 -4.90 24.10
C ARG A 88 12.38 -3.83 24.97
N CYS A 89 11.35 -3.10 24.53
CA CYS A 89 10.73 -2.07 25.38
C CYS A 89 10.20 -2.65 26.69
N ASN A 90 9.45 -3.76 26.66
CA ASN A 90 8.91 -4.37 27.87
C ASN A 90 10.02 -4.87 28.82
N GLN A 91 11.06 -5.51 28.27
CA GLN A 91 12.21 -5.98 29.04
C GLN A 91 13.03 -4.83 29.64
N ARG A 92 13.21 -3.73 28.89
CA ARG A 92 13.95 -2.54 29.34
C ARG A 92 13.19 -1.77 30.41
N LYS A 93 11.86 -1.68 30.30
CA LYS A 93 11.01 -1.11 31.36
C LYS A 93 11.07 -1.98 32.62
N GLY A 94 10.92 -3.30 32.45
CA GLY A 94 10.85 -4.24 33.56
C GLY A 94 9.78 -3.85 34.58
N ASN A 95 10.14 -3.93 35.87
CA ASN A 95 9.27 -3.54 36.99
C ASN A 95 9.50 -2.11 37.46
N THR A 96 10.11 -1.24 36.65
CA THR A 96 10.45 0.12 37.07
C THR A 96 9.28 1.07 36.89
N VAL A 97 9.00 1.87 37.93
CA VAL A 97 8.10 3.02 37.85
C VAL A 97 8.94 4.27 37.54
N LEU A 98 8.89 4.73 36.29
CA LEU A 98 9.43 6.05 35.93
C LEU A 98 8.31 7.08 36.05
N THR A 99 8.22 7.79 37.19
CA THR A 99 7.05 8.61 37.57
C THR A 99 6.48 9.42 36.40
N GLY A 100 7.29 10.23 35.72
CA GLY A 100 6.81 11.06 34.60
C GLY A 100 6.27 10.28 33.40
N ALA A 101 6.93 9.18 33.00
CA ALA A 101 6.46 8.33 31.90
C ALA A 101 5.21 7.52 32.31
N THR A 102 5.20 7.02 33.54
CA THR A 102 4.12 6.22 34.14
C THR A 102 2.84 7.06 34.29
N SER A 103 2.93 8.27 34.84
CA SER A 103 1.79 9.18 34.97
C SER A 103 1.19 9.55 33.61
N ARG A 104 2.02 9.79 32.59
CA ARG A 104 1.54 10.04 31.21
C ARG A 104 0.84 8.81 30.65
N GLY A 105 1.46 7.62 30.75
CA GLY A 105 0.88 6.36 30.31
C GLY A 105 -0.47 6.09 30.96
N LEU A 106 -0.57 6.25 32.28
CA LEU A 106 -1.80 6.07 33.03
C LEU A 106 -2.91 7.03 32.61
N LYS A 107 -2.59 8.32 32.45
CA LYS A 107 -3.57 9.31 31.99
C LYS A 107 -4.15 8.93 30.62
N THR A 108 -3.30 8.46 29.71
CA THR A 108 -3.73 7.96 28.39
C THR A 108 -4.56 6.68 28.53
N ALA A 109 -4.11 5.71 29.31
CA ALA A 109 -4.83 4.46 29.52
C ALA A 109 -6.22 4.67 30.14
N GLN A 110 -6.33 5.54 31.15
CA GLN A 110 -7.61 5.92 31.77
C GLN A 110 -8.56 6.56 30.75
N LYS A 111 -8.05 7.46 29.90
CA LYS A 111 -8.83 8.08 28.82
C LYS A 111 -9.33 7.05 27.80
N LEU A 112 -8.50 6.08 27.43
CA LEU A 112 -8.81 5.07 26.41
C LEU A 112 -9.61 3.87 26.95
N ALA A 113 -9.57 3.62 28.26
CA ALA A 113 -10.16 2.44 28.90
C ALA A 113 -11.66 2.22 28.60
N PRO A 114 -12.53 3.25 28.57
CA PRO A 114 -13.94 3.06 28.19
C PRO A 114 -14.09 2.53 26.76
N THR A 115 -13.27 3.00 25.82
CA THR A 115 -13.29 2.56 24.42
C THR A 115 -12.81 1.12 24.29
N VAL A 116 -11.69 0.77 24.91
CA VAL A 116 -11.17 -0.61 24.95
C VAL A 116 -12.21 -1.56 25.57
N THR A 117 -12.80 -1.17 26.71
CA THR A 117 -13.81 -1.98 27.42
C THR A 117 -15.03 -2.24 26.54
N ARG A 118 -15.55 -1.20 25.86
CA ARG A 118 -16.69 -1.32 24.95
C ARG A 118 -16.37 -2.27 23.79
N LYS A 119 -15.16 -2.17 23.22
CA LYS A 119 -14.71 -3.00 22.11
C LYS A 119 -14.64 -4.47 22.50
N ILE A 120 -14.01 -4.78 23.64
CA ILE A 120 -13.87 -6.16 24.14
C ILE A 120 -15.24 -6.75 24.51
N LYS A 121 -16.13 -5.98 25.14
CA LYS A 121 -17.48 -6.47 25.45
C LYS A 121 -18.25 -6.83 24.18
N ARG A 122 -18.15 -6.01 23.13
CA ARG A 122 -18.73 -6.32 21.82
C ARG A 122 -18.11 -7.61 21.26
N TRP A 123 -16.79 -7.73 21.30
CA TRP A 123 -16.09 -8.91 20.77
C TRP A 123 -16.37 -10.20 21.52
N PHE A 124 -16.53 -10.15 22.84
CA PHE A 124 -16.96 -11.31 23.63
C PHE A 124 -18.42 -11.70 23.39
N ALA A 125 -19.25 -10.75 22.95
CA ALA A 125 -20.62 -11.03 22.51
C ALA A 125 -20.72 -11.45 21.03
N ALA A 126 -19.64 -11.32 20.26
CA ALA A 126 -19.61 -11.72 18.86
C ALA A 126 -19.80 -13.23 18.74
N SER A 127 -20.52 -13.66 17.71
CA SER A 127 -20.81 -15.07 17.45
C SER A 127 -20.65 -15.40 15.98
N GLY A 128 -20.59 -16.69 15.65
CA GLY A 128 -20.40 -17.16 14.27
C GLY A 128 -19.10 -16.62 13.65
N LEU A 129 -19.21 -16.11 12.42
CA LEU A 129 -18.07 -15.65 11.62
C LEU A 129 -17.30 -14.47 12.25
N GLU A 130 -18.00 -13.49 12.85
CA GLU A 130 -17.34 -12.33 13.49
C GLU A 130 -16.39 -12.80 14.60
N SER A 131 -16.83 -13.77 15.42
CA SER A 131 -15.99 -14.34 16.49
C SER A 131 -14.77 -15.08 15.94
N GLN A 132 -14.94 -15.86 14.87
CA GLN A 132 -13.85 -16.61 14.23
C GLN A 132 -12.82 -15.66 13.61
N LEU A 133 -13.27 -14.62 12.90
CA LEU A 133 -12.40 -13.62 12.31
C LEU A 133 -11.62 -12.85 13.39
N LEU A 134 -12.29 -12.43 14.47
CA LEU A 134 -11.62 -11.77 15.59
C LEU A 134 -10.58 -12.66 16.27
N GLN A 135 -10.86 -13.96 16.40
CA GLN A 135 -9.89 -14.92 16.94
C GLN A 135 -8.69 -15.11 16.01
N PHE A 136 -8.93 -15.18 14.70
CA PHE A 136 -7.86 -15.24 13.70
C PHE A 136 -6.98 -13.99 13.77
N LEU A 137 -7.58 -12.79 13.73
CA LEU A 137 -6.85 -11.52 13.82
C LEU A 137 -6.09 -11.35 15.14
N ALA A 138 -6.60 -11.91 16.24
CA ALA A 138 -5.96 -11.83 17.55
C ALA A 138 -4.88 -12.91 17.77
N ALA A 139 -4.79 -13.92 16.90
CA ALA A 139 -3.91 -15.06 17.08
C ALA A 139 -2.43 -14.64 17.22
N ASP A 140 -1.65 -15.44 17.95
CA ASP A 140 -0.21 -15.25 17.99
C ASP A 140 0.39 -15.69 16.66
N ASP A 141 1.47 -15.05 16.23
CA ASP A 141 2.24 -15.46 15.05
C ASP A 141 3.07 -16.73 15.36
N THR A 142 2.41 -17.88 15.20
CA THR A 142 2.97 -19.23 15.34
C THR A 142 3.15 -19.88 13.98
N GLN A 143 3.95 -20.95 13.90
CA GLN A 143 4.11 -21.73 12.67
C GLN A 143 2.75 -22.21 12.11
N VAL A 144 1.85 -22.71 12.97
CA VAL A 144 0.52 -23.18 12.56
C VAL A 144 -0.33 -22.05 12.00
N THR A 145 -0.32 -20.88 12.64
CA THR A 145 -1.08 -19.72 12.13
C THR A 145 -0.50 -19.21 10.83
N ARG A 146 0.82 -19.30 10.61
CA ARG A 146 1.44 -18.96 9.32
C ARG A 146 1.04 -19.93 8.23
N GLU A 147 1.08 -21.23 8.48
CA GLU A 147 0.65 -22.26 7.52
C GLU A 147 -0.81 -22.08 7.13
N VAL A 148 -1.71 -21.93 8.11
CA VAL A 148 -3.14 -21.66 7.86
C VAL A 148 -3.30 -20.33 7.12
N THR A 149 -2.56 -19.29 7.50
CA THR A 149 -2.64 -18.00 6.78
C THR A 149 -2.17 -18.17 5.35
N GLN A 150 -1.06 -18.85 5.08
CA GLN A 150 -0.56 -19.08 3.73
C GLN A 150 -1.56 -19.90 2.89
N GLU A 151 -2.14 -20.95 3.46
CA GLU A 151 -3.12 -21.81 2.79
C GLU A 151 -4.40 -21.05 2.40
N TYR A 152 -4.86 -20.10 3.23
CA TYR A 152 -6.14 -19.42 3.05
C TYR A 152 -6.03 -17.92 2.72
N ALA A 153 -4.82 -17.35 2.66
CA ALA A 153 -4.62 -15.91 2.48
C ALA A 153 -5.24 -15.42 1.18
N GLY A 154 -5.07 -16.16 0.09
CA GLY A 154 -5.65 -15.79 -1.20
C GLY A 154 -7.16 -15.72 -1.17
N LEU A 155 -7.82 -16.74 -0.63
CA LEU A 155 -9.28 -16.76 -0.48
C LEU A 155 -9.79 -15.65 0.46
N LEU A 156 -9.03 -15.30 1.49
CA LEU A 156 -9.36 -14.19 2.38
C LEU A 156 -9.19 -12.84 1.67
N ALA A 157 -8.10 -12.66 0.92
CA ALA A 157 -7.84 -11.47 0.14
C ALA A 157 -8.92 -11.25 -0.92
N GLU A 158 -9.29 -12.28 -1.69
CA GLU A 158 -10.36 -12.26 -2.67
C GLU A 158 -11.70 -11.81 -2.05
N ARG A 159 -12.09 -12.39 -0.91
CA ARG A 159 -13.31 -11.99 -0.20
C ARG A 159 -13.26 -10.55 0.30
N LEU A 160 -12.12 -10.13 0.85
CA LEU A 160 -11.95 -8.76 1.32
C LEU A 160 -11.98 -7.76 0.16
N PHE A 161 -11.40 -8.11 -0.98
CA PHE A 161 -11.46 -7.32 -2.21
C PHE A 161 -12.90 -7.12 -2.68
N HIS A 162 -13.69 -8.20 -2.76
CA HIS A 162 -15.11 -8.11 -3.13
C HIS A 162 -15.91 -7.23 -2.17
N VAL A 163 -15.68 -7.35 -0.86
CA VAL A 163 -16.36 -6.52 0.15
C VAL A 163 -15.92 -5.05 0.04
N ALA A 164 -14.63 -4.79 -0.13
CA ALA A 164 -14.09 -3.44 -0.27
C ALA A 164 -14.66 -2.75 -1.51
N ARG A 165 -14.64 -3.44 -2.65
CA ARG A 165 -15.22 -2.96 -3.92
C ARG A 165 -16.69 -2.59 -3.78
N ALA A 166 -17.47 -3.38 -3.05
CA ALA A 166 -18.89 -3.10 -2.82
C ALA A 166 -19.18 -1.91 -1.89
N GLN A 167 -18.19 -1.45 -1.10
CA GLN A 167 -18.35 -0.36 -0.13
C GLN A 167 -17.79 0.98 -0.62
N SER A 168 -17.18 1.03 -1.80
CA SER A 168 -16.28 2.11 -2.17
C SER A 168 -16.66 2.83 -3.47
N ASP A 169 -17.88 3.33 -3.57
CA ASP A 169 -18.31 3.95 -4.83
C ASP A 169 -17.63 5.30 -5.14
N ASP A 170 -16.97 5.99 -4.19
CA ASP A 170 -16.54 7.39 -4.41
C ASP A 170 -15.11 7.78 -4.02
N PHE A 171 -14.31 6.90 -3.38
CA PHE A 171 -12.95 7.29 -2.97
C PHE A 171 -11.90 6.81 -3.96
N THR A 172 -11.24 7.76 -4.65
CA THR A 172 -10.10 7.51 -5.54
C THR A 172 -8.84 8.22 -5.02
N THR A 173 -7.69 7.55 -5.08
CA THR A 173 -6.38 8.18 -4.88
C THR A 173 -5.68 8.32 -6.23
N VAL A 174 -4.65 9.15 -6.28
CA VAL A 174 -3.79 9.30 -7.46
C VAL A 174 -2.39 8.90 -7.02
N GLU A 175 -1.82 7.93 -7.72
CA GLU A 175 -0.40 7.58 -7.62
C GLU A 175 0.31 8.01 -8.89
N TYR A 176 1.62 8.19 -8.80
CA TYR A 176 2.45 8.58 -9.94
C TYR A 176 3.39 7.42 -10.26
N LEU A 177 3.38 6.97 -11.52
CA LEU A 177 4.31 5.97 -11.99
C LEU A 177 5.69 6.62 -12.10
N PRO A 178 6.72 6.10 -11.39
CA PRO A 178 8.08 6.58 -11.55
C PRO A 178 8.57 6.14 -12.93
N LEU A 179 8.84 7.10 -13.80
CA LEU A 179 9.53 6.83 -15.06
C LEU A 179 11.03 6.86 -14.78
N VAL A 180 11.70 5.74 -15.02
CA VAL A 180 13.12 5.49 -14.76
C VAL A 180 14.00 6.15 -15.82
N SER A 181 13.42 6.49 -16.97
CA SER A 181 14.19 6.91 -18.13
C SER A 181 14.81 8.31 -17.94
N ASP A 182 16.03 8.32 -17.41
CA ASP A 182 17.06 9.34 -17.62
C ASP A 182 17.42 9.29 -19.11
N MET A 183 16.47 9.68 -19.96
CA MET A 183 16.62 9.59 -21.41
C MET A 183 17.69 10.59 -21.83
N GLY A 184 18.93 10.11 -21.78
CA GLY A 184 20.10 10.77 -22.34
C GLY A 184 19.70 11.28 -23.70
N ALA A 185 19.89 12.59 -23.90
CA ALA A 185 19.51 13.30 -25.10
C ALA A 185 19.78 12.43 -26.33
N VAL A 186 18.72 11.91 -26.95
CA VAL A 186 18.83 11.38 -28.31
C VAL A 186 19.40 12.56 -29.11
N PRO A 187 20.62 12.44 -29.69
CA PRO A 187 21.39 13.60 -30.10
C PRO A 187 20.68 14.58 -31.06
N ASP A 188 19.62 14.12 -31.71
CA ASP A 188 18.89 14.85 -32.77
C ASP A 188 17.41 15.12 -32.45
N ILE A 189 16.93 14.83 -31.23
CA ILE A 189 15.55 15.10 -30.81
C ILE A 189 15.56 16.12 -29.68
N ALA A 190 15.21 17.37 -30.00
CA ALA A 190 14.99 18.39 -28.99
C ALA A 190 13.64 18.10 -28.29
N ARG A 191 13.70 17.39 -27.15
CA ARG A 191 12.50 17.04 -26.38
C ARG A 191 12.05 18.23 -25.53
N PHE A 192 11.00 18.92 -25.98
CA PHE A 192 10.35 19.97 -25.21
C PHE A 192 9.10 19.41 -24.51
N GLY A 193 9.26 19.00 -23.26
CA GLY A 193 8.15 18.53 -22.42
C GLY A 193 8.55 17.32 -21.59
N TYR A 194 8.88 17.54 -20.33
CA TYR A 194 9.15 16.47 -19.39
C TYR A 194 7.80 15.88 -18.95
N LEU A 195 7.46 14.69 -19.44
CA LEU A 195 6.59 13.81 -18.67
C LEU A 195 7.46 13.20 -17.58
N ASP A 196 7.65 13.90 -16.48
CA ASP A 196 8.40 13.35 -15.35
C ASP A 196 7.61 12.20 -14.68
N GLU A 197 6.28 12.21 -14.79
CA GLU A 197 5.40 11.29 -14.07
C GLU A 197 4.10 11.01 -14.83
N VAL A 198 3.63 9.76 -14.79
CA VAL A 198 2.31 9.35 -15.31
C VAL A 198 1.35 9.13 -14.14
N ALA A 199 0.30 9.95 -14.06
CA ALA A 199 -0.70 9.85 -12.98
C ALA A 199 -1.67 8.69 -13.23
N VAL A 200 -1.73 7.74 -12.29
CA VAL A 200 -2.68 6.63 -12.29
C VAL A 200 -3.70 6.83 -11.18
N ARG A 201 -4.98 6.88 -11.56
CA ARG A 201 -6.08 6.99 -10.60
C ARG A 201 -6.44 5.62 -10.07
N LEU A 202 -6.29 5.41 -8.77
CA LEU A 202 -6.64 4.17 -8.09
C LEU A 202 -8.01 4.31 -7.44
N ASP A 203 -8.97 3.51 -7.89
CA ASP A 203 -10.19 3.24 -7.13
C ASP A 203 -9.88 2.32 -5.92
N ALA A 204 -10.88 1.92 -5.15
CA ALA A 204 -10.61 1.08 -3.99
C ALA A 204 -10.14 -0.33 -4.33
N SER A 205 -10.63 -0.89 -5.44
CA SER A 205 -10.19 -2.18 -5.96
C SER A 205 -8.70 -2.10 -6.26
N SER A 206 -8.29 -1.08 -7.01
CA SER A 206 -6.91 -0.83 -7.42
C SER A 206 -5.99 -0.58 -6.22
N ARG A 207 -6.40 0.25 -5.25
CA ARG A 207 -5.63 0.47 -4.02
C ARG A 207 -5.43 -0.80 -3.22
N PHE A 208 -6.48 -1.61 -3.08
CA PHE A 208 -6.38 -2.87 -2.36
C PHE A 208 -5.47 -3.85 -3.11
N GLY A 209 -5.56 -3.90 -4.44
CA GLY A 209 -4.65 -4.66 -5.29
C GLY A 209 -3.19 -4.26 -5.13
N VAL A 210 -2.88 -2.96 -5.15
CA VAL A 210 -1.52 -2.46 -4.89
C VAL A 210 -1.01 -2.91 -3.51
N GLN A 211 -1.86 -2.85 -2.48
CA GLN A 211 -1.48 -3.32 -1.15
C GLN A 211 -1.29 -4.84 -1.09
N ILE A 212 -2.13 -5.61 -1.80
CA ILE A 212 -1.98 -7.08 -1.93
C ILE A 212 -0.65 -7.39 -2.61
N ALA A 213 -0.35 -6.78 -3.77
CA ALA A 213 0.90 -6.96 -4.50
C ALA A 213 2.10 -6.77 -3.56
N LYS A 214 2.11 -5.67 -2.80
CA LYS A 214 3.18 -5.37 -1.85
C LYS A 214 3.26 -6.35 -0.67
N THR A 215 2.13 -6.78 -0.13
CA THR A 215 2.10 -7.55 1.13
C THR A 215 2.22 -9.05 0.91
N MET A 216 1.59 -9.56 -0.15
CA MET A 216 1.48 -11.00 -0.44
C MET A 216 2.51 -11.47 -1.46
N PHE A 217 2.91 -10.59 -2.38
CA PHE A 217 3.85 -10.91 -3.45
C PHE A 217 5.20 -10.18 -3.30
N ASP A 218 5.34 -9.28 -2.34
CA ASP A 218 6.53 -8.43 -2.14
C ASP A 218 6.88 -7.58 -3.39
N VAL A 219 5.86 -7.21 -4.18
CA VAL A 219 6.00 -6.42 -5.40
C VAL A 219 5.48 -5.00 -5.19
N ASP A 220 6.33 -4.01 -5.47
CA ASP A 220 5.88 -2.62 -5.59
C ASP A 220 5.23 -2.39 -6.96
N LEU A 221 3.93 -2.71 -7.04
CA LEU A 221 3.19 -2.70 -8.30
C LEU A 221 3.25 -1.36 -9.05
N ILE A 222 3.30 -0.23 -8.32
CA ILE A 222 3.38 1.10 -8.93
C ILE A 222 4.74 1.31 -9.61
N GLN A 223 5.83 0.87 -8.96
CA GLN A 223 7.15 0.90 -9.57
C GLN A 223 7.22 -0.02 -10.80
N THR A 224 6.74 -1.27 -10.70
CA THR A 224 6.76 -2.22 -11.83
C THR A 224 5.93 -1.72 -13.02
N LEU A 225 4.78 -1.08 -12.77
CA LEU A 225 3.99 -0.41 -13.81
C LEU A 225 4.73 0.76 -14.45
N GLY A 226 5.53 1.51 -13.68
CA GLY A 226 6.38 2.59 -14.20
C GLY A 226 7.47 2.07 -15.14
N GLU A 227 8.17 1.02 -14.75
CA GLU A 227 9.19 0.35 -15.58
C GLU A 227 8.58 -0.20 -16.88
N ALA A 228 7.40 -0.82 -16.81
CA ALA A 228 6.68 -1.29 -18.00
C ALA A 228 6.18 -0.14 -18.88
N MET A 229 5.77 0.99 -18.27
CA MET A 229 5.36 2.18 -19.00
C MET A 229 6.53 2.81 -19.76
N ASP A 230 7.73 2.83 -19.18
CA ASP A 230 8.93 3.30 -19.89
C ASP A 230 9.15 2.49 -21.17
N ALA A 231 9.04 1.16 -21.11
CA ALA A 231 9.18 0.30 -22.28
C ALA A 231 8.11 0.58 -23.36
N VAL A 232 6.87 0.86 -22.94
CA VAL A 232 5.81 1.31 -23.86
C VAL A 232 6.19 2.63 -24.53
N LEU A 233 6.67 3.61 -23.76
CA LEU A 233 7.06 4.91 -24.27
C LEU A 233 8.28 4.84 -25.21
N GLU A 234 9.22 3.95 -24.93
CA GLU A 234 10.38 3.69 -25.79
C GLU A 234 9.96 3.08 -27.13
N ASP A 235 9.03 2.11 -27.15
CA ASP A 235 8.50 1.54 -28.40
C ASP A 235 7.75 2.60 -29.23
N PHE A 236 6.95 3.46 -28.58
CA PHE A 236 6.29 4.59 -29.25
C PHE A 236 7.31 5.56 -29.87
N ASP A 237 8.35 5.92 -29.13
CA ASP A 237 9.39 6.83 -29.61
C ASP A 237 10.11 6.26 -30.84
N GLY A 238 10.48 4.98 -30.80
CA GLY A 238 11.14 4.30 -31.92
C GLY A 238 10.28 4.30 -33.18
N ARG A 239 8.98 4.06 -33.04
CA ARG A 239 8.05 4.07 -34.19
C ARG A 239 7.84 5.44 -34.79
N VAL A 240 7.79 6.48 -33.97
CA VAL A 240 7.67 7.85 -34.45
C VAL A 240 8.92 8.26 -35.20
N GLU A 241 10.08 7.88 -34.68
CA GLU A 241 11.34 8.07 -35.39
C GLU A 241 11.33 7.35 -36.73
N ASP A 242 10.88 6.09 -36.77
CA ASP A 242 10.76 5.29 -37.99
C ASP A 242 9.78 5.90 -39.02
N ASP A 243 8.59 6.36 -38.60
CA ASP A 243 7.60 6.99 -39.50
C ASP A 243 8.10 8.35 -40.01
N GLY A 244 8.70 9.15 -39.13
CA GLY A 244 9.32 10.43 -39.48
C GLY A 244 10.46 10.27 -40.48
N ARG A 245 11.37 9.30 -40.23
CA ARG A 245 12.48 8.99 -41.14
C ARG A 245 12.00 8.36 -42.45
N GLY A 246 11.02 7.45 -42.41
CA GLY A 246 10.49 6.76 -43.60
C GLY A 246 9.89 7.73 -44.63
N LYS A 247 9.35 8.87 -44.19
CA LYS A 247 8.87 9.94 -45.07
C LYS A 247 10.00 10.78 -45.69
N HIS A 248 11.20 10.78 -45.11
CA HIS A 248 12.29 11.70 -45.43
C HIS A 248 13.68 11.04 -45.50
N GLU A 249 13.78 9.76 -45.91
CA GLU A 249 14.99 8.91 -45.88
C GLU A 249 16.29 9.52 -46.50
N ASN A 250 16.20 10.66 -47.20
CA ASN A 250 17.32 11.32 -47.86
C ASN A 250 17.62 12.75 -47.37
N GLN A 251 16.97 13.25 -46.31
CA GLN A 251 17.14 14.64 -45.84
C GLN A 251 17.73 14.70 -44.42
N GLU A 252 19.02 15.06 -44.33
CA GLU A 252 19.68 15.50 -43.10
C GLU A 252 20.02 17.00 -43.23
N PRO A 253 19.87 17.82 -42.16
CA PRO A 253 19.47 17.46 -40.79
C PRO A 253 17.95 17.40 -40.61
N PHE A 254 17.51 16.44 -39.79
CA PHE A 254 16.11 16.20 -39.41
C PHE A 254 15.99 16.33 -37.90
N ALA A 255 15.09 17.19 -37.43
CA ALA A 255 14.81 17.35 -36.00
C ALA A 255 13.35 16.98 -35.73
N VAL A 256 13.14 16.05 -34.80
CA VAL A 256 11.81 15.76 -34.25
C VAL A 256 11.70 16.43 -32.90
N SER A 257 10.62 17.17 -32.69
CA SER A 257 10.21 17.63 -31.37
C SER A 257 8.78 17.18 -31.15
N GLY A 258 8.43 16.70 -29.96
CA GLY A 258 7.05 16.33 -29.70
C GLY A 258 6.60 16.48 -28.26
N LEU A 259 5.30 16.74 -28.11
CA LEU A 259 4.59 16.71 -26.84
C LEU A 259 3.96 15.34 -26.66
N ARG A 260 4.16 14.75 -25.47
CA ARG A 260 3.59 13.46 -25.11
C ARG A 260 2.47 13.63 -24.12
N HIS A 261 1.38 12.92 -24.36
CA HIS A 261 0.21 12.88 -23.52
C HIS A 261 -0.13 11.42 -23.24
N VAL A 262 0.30 10.93 -22.09
CA VAL A 262 -0.08 9.61 -21.58
C VAL A 262 -1.25 9.78 -20.64
N LYS A 263 -2.35 9.09 -20.93
CA LYS A 263 -3.53 9.11 -20.08
C LYS A 263 -3.95 7.68 -19.74
N PRO A 264 -3.55 7.17 -18.56
CA PRO A 264 -4.11 5.93 -18.04
C PRO A 264 -5.62 6.07 -17.86
N ASN A 265 -6.36 5.10 -18.36
CA ASN A 265 -7.82 5.05 -18.26
C ASN A 265 -8.27 4.27 -17.02
N SER A 266 -7.66 3.10 -16.80
CA SER A 266 -8.02 2.21 -15.70
C SER A 266 -6.86 1.30 -15.33
N LEU A 267 -6.73 1.04 -14.02
CA LEU A 267 -5.99 -0.10 -13.50
C LEU A 267 -7.02 -1.15 -13.03
N ALA A 268 -7.12 -2.26 -13.75
CA ALA A 268 -7.94 -3.39 -13.35
C ALA A 268 -7.08 -4.36 -12.53
N ILE A 269 -7.63 -4.86 -11.43
CA ILE A 269 -6.99 -5.90 -10.62
C ILE A 269 -7.93 -7.09 -10.56
N GLU A 270 -7.41 -8.24 -10.95
CA GLU A 270 -8.09 -9.53 -10.86
C GLU A 270 -7.29 -10.44 -9.94
N TYR A 271 -8.00 -11.28 -9.19
CA TYR A 271 -7.43 -12.24 -8.28
C TYR A 271 -8.10 -13.58 -8.53
N ASP A 272 -7.32 -14.60 -8.83
CA ASP A 272 -7.82 -15.95 -9.09
C ASP A 272 -6.85 -16.99 -8.54
N ASP A 273 -7.37 -17.97 -7.81
CA ASP A 273 -6.62 -19.10 -7.22
C ASP A 273 -5.26 -18.76 -6.57
N GLY A 274 -5.17 -17.62 -5.89
CA GLY A 274 -3.93 -17.21 -5.24
C GLY A 274 -3.05 -16.27 -6.09
N SER A 275 -3.23 -16.26 -7.41
CA SER A 275 -2.53 -15.35 -8.32
C SER A 275 -3.27 -14.03 -8.46
N MET A 276 -2.53 -13.02 -8.92
CA MET A 276 -3.05 -11.67 -9.14
C MET A 276 -2.63 -11.18 -10.51
N THR A 277 -3.57 -10.63 -11.27
CA THR A 277 -3.29 -9.95 -12.54
C THR A 277 -3.65 -8.48 -12.40
N ALA A 278 -2.70 -7.61 -12.75
CA ALA A 278 -2.90 -6.17 -12.81
C ALA A 278 -2.80 -5.71 -14.25
N THR A 279 -3.86 -5.08 -14.76
CA THR A 279 -3.95 -4.60 -16.14
C THR A 279 -4.13 -3.10 -16.15
N LEU A 280 -3.09 -2.38 -16.56
CA LEU A 280 -3.14 -0.93 -16.79
C LEU A 280 -3.42 -0.67 -18.27
N SER A 281 -4.53 -0.02 -18.56
CA SER A 281 -4.86 0.40 -19.93
C SER A 281 -4.99 1.91 -20.01
N GLY A 282 -4.71 2.47 -21.18
CA GLY A 282 -4.78 3.91 -21.40
C GLY A 282 -4.67 4.30 -22.86
N ILE A 283 -4.65 5.61 -23.06
CA ILE A 283 -4.41 6.22 -24.38
C ILE A 283 -3.08 6.95 -24.30
N TYR A 284 -2.32 6.82 -25.37
CA TYR A 284 -1.16 7.61 -25.68
C TYR A 284 -1.49 8.53 -26.84
N ARG A 285 -1.16 9.80 -26.71
CA ARG A 285 -1.18 10.75 -27.81
C ARG A 285 0.15 11.45 -27.83
N SER A 286 0.76 11.56 -28.98
CA SER A 286 1.90 12.46 -29.15
C SER A 286 1.79 13.25 -30.43
N GLU A 287 2.10 14.54 -30.28
CA GLU A 287 2.11 15.51 -31.36
C GLU A 287 3.57 15.81 -31.66
N TYR A 288 4.00 15.53 -32.88
CA TYR A 288 5.36 15.73 -33.34
C TYR A 288 5.39 16.79 -34.42
N ALA A 289 6.39 17.65 -34.33
CA ALA A 289 6.82 18.57 -35.36
C ALA A 289 8.17 18.09 -35.87
N ALA A 290 8.23 17.81 -37.17
CA ALA A 290 9.45 17.54 -37.89
C ALA A 290 9.80 18.74 -38.77
N SER A 291 11.02 19.24 -38.66
CA SER A 291 11.54 20.26 -39.57
C SER A 291 12.78 19.74 -40.31
N TRP A 292 12.91 20.17 -41.57
CA TRP A 292 14.06 19.86 -42.40
C TRP A 292 14.53 21.10 -43.16
N VAL A 293 15.81 21.08 -43.52
CA VAL A 293 16.44 22.09 -44.35
C VAL A 293 17.11 21.37 -45.52
N GLU A 294 16.66 21.65 -46.74
CA GLU A 294 17.26 21.15 -47.97
C GLU A 294 17.95 22.30 -48.71
N ILE A 295 19.19 22.10 -49.18
CA ILE A 295 19.86 23.07 -50.04
C ILE A 295 19.71 22.58 -51.49
N ASP A 296 19.00 23.34 -52.31
CA ASP A 296 18.77 22.97 -53.71
C ASP A 296 20.03 23.11 -54.58
N ALA A 297 19.94 22.69 -55.85
CA ALA A 297 21.06 22.75 -56.80
C ALA A 297 21.56 24.19 -57.08
N ASP A 298 20.73 25.20 -56.80
CA ASP A 298 21.02 26.62 -56.97
C ASP A 298 21.49 27.28 -55.66
N MET A 299 21.75 26.49 -54.61
CA MET A 299 22.17 26.92 -53.27
C MET A 299 21.10 27.72 -52.51
N HIS A 300 19.81 27.53 -52.81
CA HIS A 300 18.73 28.06 -51.98
C HIS A 300 18.40 27.10 -50.84
N GLU A 301 18.17 27.67 -49.67
CA GLU A 301 17.68 26.95 -48.50
C GLU A 301 16.16 26.78 -48.62
N LEU A 302 15.71 25.54 -48.71
CA LEU A 302 14.31 25.11 -48.66
C LEU A 302 14.04 24.57 -47.25
N GLU A 303 13.25 25.30 -46.50
CA GLU A 303 12.77 24.86 -45.20
C GLU A 303 11.42 24.18 -45.37
N GLY A 304 11.24 23.07 -44.67
CA GLY A 304 9.94 22.42 -44.58
C GLY A 304 9.61 22.01 -43.16
N HIS A 305 8.31 21.87 -42.93
CA HIS A 305 7.74 21.52 -41.65
C HIS A 305 6.59 20.55 -41.85
N VAL A 306 6.57 19.47 -41.08
CA VAL A 306 5.49 18.49 -41.04
C VAL A 306 5.08 18.30 -39.59
N ASP A 307 3.79 18.50 -39.32
CA ASP A 307 3.17 18.12 -38.07
C ASP A 307 2.58 16.71 -38.24
N SER A 308 2.81 15.83 -37.28
CA SER A 308 2.20 14.51 -37.23
C SER A 308 1.62 14.28 -35.84
N GLU A 309 0.40 13.75 -35.79
CA GLU A 309 -0.21 13.31 -34.55
C GLU A 309 -0.25 11.77 -34.57
N VAL A 310 0.25 11.16 -33.49
CA VAL A 310 0.17 9.72 -33.28
C VAL A 310 -0.69 9.46 -32.05
N GLU A 311 -1.81 8.78 -32.24
CA GLU A 311 -2.66 8.30 -31.16
C GLU A 311 -2.66 6.77 -31.14
N GLY A 312 -2.56 6.20 -29.95
CA GLY A 312 -2.59 4.76 -29.75
C GLY A 312 -3.17 4.39 -28.40
N GLN A 313 -3.60 3.15 -28.28
CA GLN A 313 -3.99 2.55 -27.01
C GLN A 313 -2.86 1.66 -26.51
N PHE A 314 -2.68 1.60 -25.20
CA PHE A 314 -1.74 0.67 -24.58
C PHE A 314 -2.42 -0.19 -23.53
N THR A 315 -1.94 -1.42 -23.38
CA THR A 315 -2.27 -2.30 -22.26
C THR A 315 -0.99 -2.92 -21.69
N ILE A 316 -0.79 -2.76 -20.39
CA ILE A 316 0.29 -3.36 -19.62
C ILE A 316 -0.36 -4.38 -18.68
N THR A 317 0.09 -5.64 -18.75
CA THR A 317 -0.40 -6.71 -17.90
C THR A 317 0.74 -7.26 -17.05
N ILE A 318 0.58 -7.21 -15.73
CA ILE A 318 1.52 -7.79 -14.76
C ILE A 318 0.83 -8.98 -14.11
N ALA A 319 1.42 -10.17 -14.28
CA ALA A 319 0.96 -11.39 -13.63
C ALA A 319 1.85 -11.72 -12.43
N LEU A 320 1.23 -11.79 -11.25
CA LEU A 320 1.88 -12.10 -9.98
C LEU A 320 1.40 -13.46 -9.49
N GLU A 321 2.32 -14.41 -9.41
CA GLU A 321 2.07 -15.74 -8.83
C GLU A 321 2.54 -15.80 -7.38
N PRO A 322 1.88 -16.57 -6.50
CA PRO A 322 2.32 -16.76 -5.13
C PRO A 322 3.78 -17.23 -5.12
N ALA A 323 4.64 -16.55 -4.37
CA ALA A 323 6.05 -16.93 -4.26
C ALA A 323 6.18 -18.29 -3.56
N THR A 324 6.22 -19.38 -4.34
CA THR A 324 6.67 -20.69 -3.84
C THR A 324 8.20 -20.72 -3.71
N ASP A 325 8.90 -19.84 -4.45
CA ASP A 325 10.34 -19.60 -4.39
C ASP A 325 10.56 -18.07 -4.39
N PRO A 326 11.37 -17.52 -3.46
CA PRO A 326 11.67 -16.09 -3.43
C PRO A 326 12.44 -15.57 -4.66
N ASN A 327 12.86 -16.44 -5.58
CA ASN A 327 13.49 -16.06 -6.85
C ASN A 327 12.56 -16.21 -8.07
N VAL A 328 11.25 -16.38 -7.89
CA VAL A 328 10.31 -16.39 -9.01
C VAL A 328 10.33 -15.00 -9.66
N GLU A 329 10.74 -14.94 -10.92
CA GLU A 329 10.58 -13.74 -11.74
C GLU A 329 9.09 -13.57 -12.06
N HIS A 330 8.55 -12.38 -11.80
CA HIS A 330 7.19 -12.04 -12.16
C HIS A 330 7.10 -11.76 -13.66
N GLU A 331 6.08 -12.30 -14.32
CA GLU A 331 5.90 -12.11 -15.75
C GLU A 331 5.23 -10.75 -16.01
N VAL A 332 5.97 -9.87 -16.66
CA VAL A 332 5.46 -8.59 -17.17
C VAL A 332 5.26 -8.75 -18.66
N THR A 333 4.01 -8.72 -19.10
CA THR A 333 3.66 -8.77 -20.52
C THR A 333 3.06 -7.44 -20.95
N ILE A 334 3.64 -6.85 -22.00
CA ILE A 334 3.12 -5.64 -22.62
C ILE A 334 2.34 -6.09 -23.86
N GLU A 335 1.02 -6.19 -23.74
CA GLU A 335 0.15 -6.68 -24.81
C GLU A 335 -0.50 -5.53 -25.57
N SER A 336 -0.06 -5.37 -26.81
CA SER A 336 -0.67 -4.59 -27.91
C SER A 336 -0.66 -3.07 -27.78
N LEU A 337 -0.14 -2.46 -28.85
CA LEU A 337 -0.36 -1.07 -29.22
C LEU A 337 -1.24 -1.08 -30.46
N GLU A 338 -2.51 -0.74 -30.31
CA GLU A 338 -3.39 -0.52 -31.46
C GLU A 338 -3.29 0.95 -31.86
N TYR A 339 -2.84 1.18 -33.09
CA TYR A 339 -2.70 2.50 -33.69
C TYR A 339 -3.86 2.77 -34.64
N ASP A 340 -4.31 4.01 -34.64
CA ASP A 340 -5.19 4.53 -35.68
C ASP A 340 -4.39 5.45 -36.60
N ASP A 341 -3.87 4.92 -37.70
CA ASP A 341 -3.11 5.68 -38.72
C ASP A 341 -3.99 6.65 -39.53
N SER A 342 -5.26 6.88 -39.16
CA SER A 342 -6.19 7.67 -39.97
C SER A 342 -5.98 9.19 -39.93
N ALA A 343 -5.00 9.70 -39.17
CA ALA A 343 -4.80 11.13 -38.93
C ALA A 343 -3.48 11.69 -39.46
N THR A 344 -3.11 11.41 -40.71
CA THR A 344 -2.06 12.20 -41.41
C THR A 344 -2.71 13.19 -42.37
N ASN A 345 -2.54 14.50 -42.14
CA ASN A 345 -2.97 15.59 -43.03
C ASN A 345 -1.78 16.22 -43.76
#